data_AF-A0AAU2D2S6-F1
#
_entry.id   AF-A0AAU2D2S6-F1
#
_cell.length_a   1.000
_cell.length_b   1.000
_cell.length_c   1.000
_cell.angle_alpha   90.00
_cell.angle_beta   90.00
_cell.angle_gamma   90.00
#
_symmetry.space_group_name_H-M   'P 1'
#
loop_
_entity.id
_entity.type
_entity.pdbx_description
1 polymer ?
#
loop_
_entity_poly.entity_id
_entity_poly.type
_entity_poly.pdbx_seq_one_letter_code
_entity_poly.pdbx_strand_id
1 'polypeptide(L)'
;MADRPATDRLTPRAREIATAARTLLEESGPAALTLRALADRLGIKAPSLYKHFPDKHAVEVELIAQMLEESAAALEAVEEREPASLPALAEAYRTYALAHPHLYCLATERPLPRAALPPGLEDRAAMPLMRACDWDVDAARSLWAFAHGMVILEIHGRFPDDADLAAAWKRGLKAFHSQ
;
A
#
# COMPACT_ATOMS: atom_id res chain seq x y z
N MET A 1 13.40 15.06 -14.31
CA MET A 1 14.01 13.73 -14.51
C MET A 1 12.89 12.75 -14.18
N ALA A 2 12.32 12.07 -15.19
CA ALA A 2 11.13 11.25 -14.99
C ALA A 2 11.42 10.14 -13.97
N ASP A 3 10.60 10.07 -12.92
CA ASP A 3 10.68 9.03 -11.91
C ASP A 3 10.36 7.69 -12.56
N ARG A 4 11.29 6.75 -12.48
CA ARG A 4 11.22 5.47 -13.19
C ARG A 4 10.54 4.47 -12.25
N PRO A 5 9.51 3.72 -12.68
CA PRO A 5 8.75 2.82 -11.80
C PRO A 5 9.65 1.77 -11.09
N ALA A 6 9.27 1.27 -9.91
CA ALA A 6 10.05 0.29 -9.12
C ALA A 6 10.54 -0.89 -9.93
N THR A 7 9.71 -1.32 -10.85
CA THR A 7 9.94 -2.54 -11.60
C THR A 7 11.21 -2.43 -12.44
N ASP A 8 11.72 -1.23 -12.69
CA ASP A 8 12.96 -0.97 -13.44
C ASP A 8 14.24 -0.91 -12.58
N ARG A 9 14.15 -0.96 -11.25
CA ARG A 9 15.32 -1.04 -10.33
C ARG A 9 15.74 -2.48 -10.05
N LEU A 10 14.82 -3.44 -10.15
CA LEU A 10 15.11 -4.84 -9.91
C LEU A 10 15.61 -5.56 -11.18
N THR A 11 16.59 -6.44 -10.99
CA THR A 11 16.94 -7.45 -12.01
C THR A 11 15.71 -8.31 -12.34
N PRO A 12 15.62 -8.91 -13.55
CA PRO A 12 14.50 -9.79 -13.91
C PRO A 12 14.25 -10.89 -12.87
N ARG A 13 15.32 -11.48 -12.33
CA ARG A 13 15.21 -12.53 -11.30
C ARG A 13 14.72 -11.99 -9.96
N ALA A 14 15.15 -10.80 -9.55
CA ALA A 14 14.65 -10.18 -8.32
C ALA A 14 13.16 -9.83 -8.44
N ARG A 15 12.69 -9.40 -9.62
CA ARG A 15 11.25 -9.20 -9.88
C ARG A 15 10.46 -10.49 -9.75
N GLU A 16 10.91 -11.57 -10.37
CA GLU A 16 10.27 -12.89 -10.25
C GLU A 16 10.15 -13.35 -8.79
N ILE A 17 11.22 -13.15 -8.00
CA ILE A 17 11.22 -13.45 -6.57
C ILE A 17 10.20 -12.58 -5.83
N ALA A 18 10.15 -11.27 -6.10
CA ALA A 18 9.21 -10.36 -5.46
C ALA A 18 7.75 -10.69 -5.84
N THR A 19 7.48 -11.05 -7.10
CA THR A 19 6.16 -11.53 -7.54
C THR A 19 5.75 -12.79 -6.78
N ALA A 20 6.63 -13.79 -6.68
CA ALA A 20 6.35 -15.02 -5.94
C ALA A 20 6.15 -14.75 -4.43
N ALA A 21 6.88 -13.79 -3.86
CA ALA A 21 6.70 -13.35 -2.49
C ALA A 21 5.34 -12.67 -2.27
N ARG A 22 4.92 -11.77 -3.18
CA ARG A 22 3.60 -11.13 -3.16
C ARG A 22 2.49 -12.18 -3.25
N THR A 23 2.60 -13.15 -4.15
CA THR A 23 1.61 -14.23 -4.26
C THR A 23 1.54 -15.06 -2.98
N LEU A 24 2.67 -15.43 -2.39
CA LEU A 24 2.70 -16.16 -1.12
C LEU A 24 2.08 -15.35 0.03
N LEU A 25 2.35 -14.04 0.09
CA LEU A 25 1.78 -13.14 1.09
C LEU A 25 0.25 -13.05 0.97
N GLU A 26 -0.27 -12.88 -0.24
CA GLU A 26 -1.72 -12.73 -0.45
C GLU A 26 -2.49 -14.05 -0.27
N GLU A 27 -1.87 -15.21 -0.57
CA GLU A 27 -2.52 -16.51 -0.40
C GLU A 27 -2.50 -17.02 1.04
N SER A 28 -1.46 -16.68 1.82
CA SER A 28 -1.16 -17.36 3.10
C SER A 28 -0.82 -16.41 4.25
N GLY A 29 -0.85 -15.11 4.00
CA GLY A 29 -0.62 -14.07 4.99
C GLY A 29 0.86 -13.85 5.39
N PRO A 30 1.12 -12.82 6.20
CA PRO A 30 2.50 -12.38 6.54
C PRO A 30 3.34 -13.42 7.28
N ALA A 31 2.70 -14.30 8.06
CA ALA A 31 3.37 -15.35 8.81
C ALA A 31 3.95 -16.44 7.90
N ALA A 32 3.29 -16.74 6.78
CA ALA A 32 3.74 -17.74 5.81
C ALA A 32 4.89 -17.24 4.92
N LEU A 33 5.06 -15.91 4.80
CA LEU A 33 6.16 -15.32 4.06
C LEU A 33 7.49 -15.60 4.77
N THR A 34 8.19 -16.65 4.33
CA THR A 34 9.53 -17.03 4.78
C THR A 34 10.43 -17.27 3.58
N LEU A 35 11.74 -17.06 3.72
CA LEU A 35 12.69 -17.32 2.63
C LEU A 35 12.69 -18.79 2.20
N ARG A 36 12.41 -19.71 3.13
CA ARG A 36 12.28 -21.13 2.82
C ARG A 36 11.05 -21.41 1.96
N ALA A 37 9.87 -20.97 2.40
CA ALA A 37 8.63 -21.15 1.64
C ALA A 37 8.72 -20.47 0.25
N LEU A 38 9.37 -19.32 0.17
CA LEU A 38 9.63 -18.63 -1.10
C LEU A 38 10.57 -19.42 -2.01
N ALA A 39 11.65 -19.99 -1.47
CA ALA A 39 12.58 -20.82 -2.22
C ALA A 39 11.90 -22.10 -2.74
N ASP A 40 11.11 -22.76 -1.88
CA ASP A 40 10.34 -23.95 -2.22
C ASP A 40 9.35 -23.64 -3.35
N ARG A 41 8.63 -22.51 -3.27
CA ARG A 41 7.71 -22.04 -4.31
C ARG A 41 8.39 -21.79 -5.66
N LEU A 42 9.61 -21.25 -5.63
CA LEU A 42 10.40 -20.96 -6.83
C LEU A 42 11.18 -22.17 -7.36
N GLY A 43 11.13 -23.32 -6.68
CA GLY A 43 11.90 -24.52 -7.06
C GLY A 43 13.42 -24.33 -6.96
N ILE A 44 13.89 -23.47 -6.06
CA ILE A 44 15.32 -23.17 -5.87
C ILE A 44 15.78 -23.46 -4.44
N LYS A 45 17.08 -23.51 -4.23
CA LYS A 45 17.66 -23.57 -2.88
C LYS A 45 17.59 -22.19 -2.21
N ALA A 46 17.20 -22.14 -0.93
CA ALA A 46 17.13 -20.89 -0.16
C ALA A 46 18.37 -19.99 -0.25
N PRO A 47 19.63 -20.53 -0.27
CA PRO A 47 20.81 -19.69 -0.44
C PRO A 47 20.86 -18.88 -1.73
N SER A 48 20.15 -19.31 -2.79
CA SER A 48 20.07 -18.56 -4.05
C SER A 48 19.30 -17.24 -3.90
N LEU A 49 18.40 -17.13 -2.93
CA LEU A 49 17.65 -15.89 -2.67
C LEU A 49 18.55 -14.78 -2.14
N TYR A 50 19.58 -15.12 -1.35
CA TYR A 50 20.50 -14.15 -0.75
C TYR A 50 21.29 -13.31 -1.76
N LYS A 51 21.37 -13.76 -3.01
CA LYS A 51 21.97 -12.99 -4.12
C LYS A 51 21.10 -11.81 -4.56
N HIS A 52 19.81 -11.83 -4.22
CA HIS A 52 18.83 -10.83 -4.63
C HIS A 52 18.23 -10.08 -3.44
N PHE A 53 17.97 -10.78 -2.34
CA PHE A 53 17.46 -10.23 -1.09
C PHE A 53 18.27 -10.78 0.08
N PRO A 54 19.02 -9.95 0.83
CA PRO A 54 19.93 -10.41 1.88
C PRO A 54 19.21 -11.10 3.05
N ASP A 55 17.94 -10.79 3.26
CA ASP A 55 17.11 -11.39 4.31
C ASP A 55 15.61 -11.28 3.97
N LYS A 56 14.76 -11.79 4.87
CA LYS A 56 13.30 -11.68 4.76
C LYS A 56 12.86 -10.21 4.79
N HIS A 57 13.51 -9.36 5.58
CA HIS A 57 13.13 -7.97 5.74
C HIS A 57 13.29 -7.19 4.43
N ALA A 58 14.34 -7.44 3.66
CA ALA A 58 14.53 -6.85 2.34
C ALA A 58 13.41 -7.24 1.34
N VAL A 59 12.87 -8.46 1.44
CA VAL A 59 11.69 -8.87 0.67
C VAL A 59 10.46 -8.08 1.12
N GLU A 60 10.23 -7.95 2.43
CA GLU A 60 9.12 -7.15 2.96
C GLU A 60 9.20 -5.68 2.54
N VAL A 61 10.38 -5.06 2.59
CA VAL A 61 10.62 -3.68 2.14
C VAL A 61 10.25 -3.51 0.67
N GLU A 62 10.63 -4.45 -0.19
CA GLU A 62 10.27 -4.41 -1.60
C GLU A 62 8.76 -4.52 -1.81
N LEU A 63 8.07 -5.40 -1.07
CA LEU A 63 6.61 -5.50 -1.13
C LEU A 63 5.93 -4.21 -0.64
N ILE A 64 6.43 -3.60 0.43
CA ILE A 64 5.94 -2.29 0.93
C ILE A 64 6.16 -1.21 -0.13
N ALA A 65 7.30 -1.20 -0.82
CA ALA A 65 7.55 -0.26 -1.90
C ALA A 65 6.58 -0.46 -3.08
N GLN A 66 6.27 -1.70 -3.46
CA GLN A 66 5.26 -1.99 -4.49
C GLN A 66 3.88 -1.49 -4.09
N MET A 67 3.49 -1.71 -2.83
CA MET A 67 2.23 -1.21 -2.28
C MET A 67 2.10 0.31 -2.38
N LEU A 68 3.14 1.04 -1.96
CA LEU A 68 3.17 2.51 -2.03
C LEU A 68 3.14 3.01 -3.48
N GLU A 69 3.83 2.34 -4.41
CA GLU A 69 3.81 2.73 -5.82
C GLU A 69 2.48 2.47 -6.50
N GLU A 70 1.89 1.29 -6.30
CA GLU A 70 0.60 0.92 -6.86
C GLU A 70 -0.51 1.83 -6.31
N SER A 71 -0.49 2.10 -5.00
CA SER A 71 -1.43 3.03 -4.38
C SER A 71 -1.25 4.47 -4.86
N ALA A 72 -0.01 4.96 -4.99
CA ALA A 72 0.27 6.28 -5.57
C ALA A 72 -0.28 6.38 -7.00
N ALA A 73 0.01 5.39 -7.86
CA ALA A 73 -0.47 5.36 -9.24
C ALA A 73 -2.00 5.32 -9.32
N ALA A 74 -2.67 4.56 -8.44
CA ALA A 74 -4.12 4.51 -8.39
C ALA A 74 -4.74 5.87 -8.00
N LEU A 75 -4.16 6.56 -7.02
CA LEU A 75 -4.62 7.87 -6.57
C LEU A 75 -4.32 8.98 -7.60
N GLU A 76 -3.14 8.95 -8.24
CA GLU A 76 -2.77 9.84 -9.34
C GLU A 76 -3.75 9.71 -10.51
N ALA A 77 -4.10 8.48 -10.92
CA ALA A 77 -5.05 8.25 -12.00
C ALA A 77 -6.48 8.73 -11.68
N VAL A 78 -6.87 8.72 -10.41
CA VAL A 78 -8.14 9.34 -9.97
C VAL A 78 -8.05 10.85 -10.04
N GLU A 79 -6.98 11.44 -9.53
CA GLU A 79 -6.79 12.89 -9.55
C GLU A 79 -6.75 13.47 -10.96
N GLU A 80 -6.13 12.78 -11.92
CA GLU A 80 -6.12 13.19 -13.33
C GLU A 80 -7.53 13.25 -13.93
N ARG A 81 -8.41 12.33 -13.51
CA ARG A 81 -9.80 12.24 -14.01
C ARG A 81 -10.75 13.18 -13.27
N GLU A 82 -10.57 13.29 -11.95
CA GLU A 82 -11.44 14.00 -11.02
C GLU A 82 -10.59 14.80 -10.01
N PRO A 83 -10.03 15.96 -10.43
CA PRO A 83 -9.15 16.75 -9.59
C PRO A 83 -9.80 17.14 -8.26
N ALA A 84 -9.03 17.01 -7.17
CA ALA A 84 -9.46 17.34 -5.80
C ALA A 84 -10.74 16.63 -5.29
N SER A 85 -11.15 15.52 -5.92
CA SER A 85 -12.31 14.74 -5.46
C SER A 85 -11.94 13.83 -4.29
N LEU A 86 -12.16 14.32 -3.05
CA LEU A 86 -11.96 13.50 -1.84
C LEU A 86 -12.76 12.19 -1.85
N PRO A 87 -14.04 12.16 -2.31
CA PRO A 87 -14.77 10.91 -2.42
C PRO A 87 -14.12 9.89 -3.37
N ALA A 88 -13.67 10.33 -4.55
CA ALA A 88 -13.06 9.42 -5.52
C ALA A 88 -11.69 8.92 -5.03
N LEU A 89 -10.88 9.78 -4.39
CA LEU A 89 -9.60 9.37 -3.80
C LEU A 89 -9.79 8.36 -2.66
N ALA A 90 -10.77 8.58 -1.79
CA ALA A 90 -11.10 7.66 -0.70
C ALA A 90 -11.60 6.31 -1.22
N GLU A 91 -12.43 6.30 -2.28
CA GLU A 91 -12.89 5.09 -2.93
C GLU A 91 -11.74 4.29 -3.55
N ALA A 92 -10.83 4.95 -4.27
CA ALA A 92 -9.64 4.30 -4.84
C ALA A 92 -8.72 3.73 -3.76
N TYR A 93 -8.47 4.50 -2.69
CA TYR A 93 -7.69 4.05 -1.54
C TYR A 93 -8.29 2.81 -0.89
N ARG A 94 -9.59 2.84 -0.59
CA ARG A 94 -10.32 1.71 0.01
C ARG A 94 -10.31 0.50 -0.91
N THR A 95 -10.62 0.68 -2.19
CA THR A 95 -10.67 -0.39 -3.19
C THR A 95 -9.33 -1.12 -3.30
N TYR A 96 -8.22 -0.37 -3.40
CA TYR A 96 -6.89 -0.95 -3.46
C TYR A 96 -6.56 -1.76 -2.19
N ALA A 97 -6.82 -1.18 -1.02
CA ALA A 97 -6.51 -1.84 0.24
C ALA A 97 -7.31 -3.13 0.46
N LEU A 98 -8.61 -3.14 0.11
CA LEU A 98 -9.46 -4.33 0.22
C LEU A 98 -9.14 -5.40 -0.82
N ALA A 99 -8.59 -5.02 -1.97
CA ALA A 99 -8.11 -5.98 -2.97
C ALA A 99 -6.80 -6.67 -2.57
N HIS A 100 -6.02 -6.04 -1.68
CA HIS A 100 -4.69 -6.48 -1.26
C HIS A 100 -4.51 -6.41 0.27
N PRO A 101 -5.37 -7.09 1.07
CA PRO A 101 -5.44 -6.88 2.51
C PRO A 101 -4.15 -7.28 3.22
N HIS A 102 -3.50 -8.38 2.82
CA HIS A 102 -2.26 -8.82 3.48
C HIS A 102 -1.07 -7.91 3.15
N LEU A 103 -0.99 -7.40 1.92
CA LEU A 103 0.01 -6.42 1.53
C LEU A 103 -0.21 -5.07 2.24
N TYR A 104 -1.47 -4.64 2.33
CA TYR A 104 -1.84 -3.43 3.05
C TYR A 104 -1.47 -3.51 4.54
N CYS A 105 -1.82 -4.61 5.22
CA CYS A 105 -1.43 -4.86 6.61
C CYS A 105 0.10 -4.87 6.78
N LEU A 106 0.84 -5.54 5.88
CA LEU A 106 2.31 -5.57 5.92
C LEU A 106 2.92 -4.16 5.90
N ALA A 107 2.34 -3.26 5.09
CA ALA A 107 2.82 -1.90 4.91
C ALA A 107 2.42 -0.92 6.03
N THR A 108 1.33 -1.20 6.76
CA THR A 108 0.72 -0.20 7.65
C THR A 108 0.70 -0.56 9.14
N GLU A 109 0.81 -1.84 9.51
CA GLU A 109 0.66 -2.27 10.92
C GLU A 109 1.97 -2.25 11.73
N ARG A 110 3.11 -2.03 11.06
CA ARG A 110 4.44 -1.99 11.69
C ARG A 110 5.15 -0.68 11.36
N PRO A 111 6.21 -0.30 12.09
CA PRO A 111 7.01 0.87 11.75
C PRO A 111 7.47 0.85 10.29
N LEU A 112 7.20 1.93 9.57
CA LEU A 112 7.61 2.08 8.17
C LEU A 112 9.14 2.11 8.08
N PRO A 113 9.79 1.21 7.32
CA PRO A 113 11.25 1.18 7.17
C PRO A 113 11.74 2.25 6.19
N ARG A 114 11.47 3.54 6.48
CA ARG A 114 11.72 4.68 5.59
C ARG A 114 13.11 4.71 4.97
N ALA A 115 14.14 4.41 5.76
CA ALA A 115 15.52 4.43 5.30
C ALA A 115 15.85 3.36 4.23
N ALA A 116 15.02 2.32 4.11
CA ALA A 116 15.18 1.25 3.13
C ALA A 116 14.25 1.42 1.91
N LEU A 117 13.34 2.40 1.95
CA LEU A 117 12.45 2.70 0.83
C LEU A 117 13.15 3.59 -0.21
N PRO A 118 12.69 3.54 -1.48
CA PRO A 118 13.15 4.49 -2.50
C PRO A 118 12.92 5.94 -2.06
N PRO A 119 13.88 6.84 -2.32
CA PRO A 119 13.72 8.25 -2.02
C PRO A 119 12.49 8.85 -2.69
N GLY A 120 11.69 9.62 -1.95
CA GLY A 120 10.51 10.32 -2.47
C GLY A 120 9.25 9.47 -2.66
N LEU A 121 9.31 8.15 -2.42
CA LEU A 121 8.15 7.28 -2.62
C LEU A 121 7.01 7.59 -1.64
N GLU A 122 7.33 7.84 -0.37
CA GLU A 122 6.33 8.23 0.65
C GLU A 122 5.68 9.58 0.27
N ASP A 123 6.49 10.55 -0.19
CA ASP A 123 6.01 11.85 -0.62
C ASP A 123 5.08 11.73 -1.84
N ARG A 124 5.45 10.89 -2.83
CA ARG A 124 4.63 10.63 -4.02
C ARG A 124 3.29 10.00 -3.63
N ALA A 125 3.29 9.01 -2.74
CA ALA A 125 2.07 8.36 -2.27
C ALA A 125 1.13 9.31 -1.51
N ALA A 126 1.67 10.30 -0.80
CA ALA A 126 0.88 11.32 -0.10
C ALA A 126 0.39 12.45 -1.02
N MET A 127 1.00 12.64 -2.18
CA MET A 127 0.83 13.85 -3.00
C MET A 127 -0.62 14.10 -3.47
N PRO A 128 -1.38 13.11 -3.97
CA PRO A 128 -2.77 13.35 -4.38
C PRO A 128 -3.65 13.82 -3.22
N LEU A 129 -3.42 13.28 -2.02
CA LEU A 129 -4.12 13.70 -0.80
C LEU A 129 -3.73 15.12 -0.39
N MET A 130 -2.43 15.44 -0.42
CA MET A 130 -1.94 16.79 -0.11
C MET A 130 -2.56 17.85 -1.03
N ARG A 131 -2.66 17.56 -2.33
CA ARG A 131 -3.29 18.46 -3.30
C ARG A 131 -4.80 18.60 -3.06
N ALA A 132 -5.49 17.49 -2.78
CA ALA A 132 -6.92 17.53 -2.52
C ALA A 132 -7.28 18.24 -1.20
N CYS A 133 -6.33 18.36 -0.27
CA CYS A 133 -6.45 19.14 0.95
C CYS A 133 -5.86 20.57 0.84
N ASP A 134 -5.62 21.08 -0.37
CA ASP A 134 -5.02 22.41 -0.62
C ASP A 134 -3.75 22.67 0.22
N TRP A 135 -2.91 21.64 0.32
CA TRP A 135 -1.66 21.65 1.09
C TRP A 135 -1.81 21.86 2.60
N ASP A 136 -3.03 21.80 3.15
CA ASP A 136 -3.25 21.73 4.58
C ASP A 136 -2.79 20.35 5.10
N VAL A 137 -1.61 20.35 5.70
CA VAL A 137 -0.95 19.16 6.23
C VAL A 137 -1.77 18.49 7.33
N ASP A 138 -2.44 19.27 8.18
CA ASP A 138 -3.19 18.72 9.31
C ASP A 138 -4.54 18.17 8.87
N ALA A 139 -5.18 18.80 7.87
CA ALA A 139 -6.33 18.23 7.18
C ALA A 139 -5.98 16.92 6.48
N ALA A 140 -4.87 16.88 5.71
CA ALA A 140 -4.40 15.68 5.02
C ALA A 140 -4.11 14.53 5.99
N ARG A 141 -3.42 14.80 7.10
CA ARG A 141 -3.16 13.80 8.16
C ARG A 141 -4.43 13.26 8.77
N SER A 142 -5.39 14.15 9.07
CA SER A 142 -6.65 13.77 9.70
C SER A 142 -7.52 12.93 8.76
N LEU A 143 -7.56 13.29 7.47
CA LEU A 143 -8.26 12.53 6.44
C LEU A 143 -7.61 11.17 6.21
N TRP A 144 -6.28 11.11 6.13
CA TRP A 144 -5.56 9.83 6.02
C TRP A 144 -5.82 8.94 7.23
N ALA A 145 -5.77 9.49 8.45
CA ALA A 145 -6.06 8.74 9.67
C ALA A 145 -7.48 8.17 9.67
N PHE A 146 -8.47 8.96 9.22
CA PHE A 146 -9.84 8.49 9.03
C PHE A 146 -9.92 7.35 8.01
N ALA A 147 -9.35 7.56 6.82
CA ALA A 147 -9.42 6.58 5.73
C ALA A 147 -8.69 5.28 6.08
N HIS A 148 -7.47 5.37 6.62
CA HIS A 148 -6.69 4.24 7.12
C HIS A 148 -7.44 3.50 8.24
N GLY A 149 -8.00 4.23 9.21
CA GLY A 149 -8.78 3.66 10.30
C GLY A 149 -9.99 2.87 9.80
N MET A 150 -10.75 3.43 8.86
CA MET A 150 -11.88 2.74 8.24
C MET A 150 -11.46 1.45 7.53
N VAL A 151 -10.40 1.53 6.72
CA VAL A 151 -9.87 0.39 5.95
C VAL A 151 -9.36 -0.73 6.88
N ILE A 152 -8.52 -0.40 7.87
CA ILE A 152 -7.90 -1.42 8.71
C ILE A 152 -8.94 -2.10 9.61
N LEU A 153 -9.94 -1.35 10.09
CA LEU A 153 -11.06 -1.92 10.83
C LEU A 153 -11.94 -2.82 9.96
N GLU A 154 -12.14 -2.46 8.68
CA GLU A 154 -12.87 -3.28 7.72
C GLU A 154 -12.13 -4.59 7.39
N ILE A 155 -10.82 -4.51 7.08
CA ILE A 155 -9.96 -5.69 6.84
C ILE A 155 -10.01 -6.67 8.02
N HIS A 156 -10.04 -6.15 9.25
CA HIS A 156 -10.08 -6.96 10.47
C HIS A 156 -11.49 -7.35 10.93
N GLY A 157 -12.54 -7.07 10.14
CA GLY A 157 -13.93 -7.41 10.48
C GLY A 157 -14.38 -6.81 11.81
N ARG A 158 -13.98 -5.57 12.11
CA ARG A 158 -14.26 -4.90 13.40
C ARG A 158 -15.59 -4.15 13.43
N PHE A 159 -16.28 -4.06 12.31
CA PHE A 159 -17.63 -3.51 12.23
C PHE A 159 -18.67 -4.63 12.36
N PRO A 160 -19.87 -4.34 12.92
CA PRO A 160 -21.00 -5.25 12.87
C PRO A 160 -21.39 -5.64 11.45
N ASP A 161 -21.96 -6.84 11.26
CA ASP A 161 -22.36 -7.36 9.94
C ASP A 161 -23.42 -6.49 9.22
N ASP A 162 -24.20 -5.72 9.98
CA ASP A 162 -25.24 -4.81 9.48
C ASP A 162 -24.79 -3.35 9.35
N ALA A 163 -23.49 -3.07 9.54
CA ALA A 163 -22.96 -1.71 9.46
C ALA A 163 -22.99 -1.16 8.02
N ASP A 164 -23.64 -0.01 7.83
CA ASP A 164 -23.59 0.74 6.57
C ASP A 164 -22.27 1.53 6.46
N LEU A 165 -21.21 0.84 6.01
CA LEU A 165 -19.90 1.45 5.82
C LEU A 165 -19.92 2.55 4.75
N ALA A 166 -20.78 2.44 3.72
CA ALA A 166 -20.89 3.47 2.69
C ALA A 166 -21.41 4.80 3.28
N ALA A 167 -22.41 4.74 4.17
CA ALA A 167 -22.87 5.92 4.90
C ALA A 167 -21.80 6.48 5.85
N ALA A 168 -21.02 5.61 6.52
CA ALA A 168 -19.93 6.02 7.40
C ALA A 168 -18.82 6.78 6.62
N TRP A 169 -18.36 6.22 5.50
CA TRP A 169 -17.42 6.89 4.59
C TRP A 169 -17.95 8.23 4.11
N LYS A 170 -19.18 8.27 3.59
CA LYS A 170 -19.82 9.51 3.12
C LYS A 170 -19.91 10.57 4.22
N ARG A 171 -20.25 10.18 5.45
CA ARG A 171 -20.35 11.12 6.59
C ARG A 171 -18.98 11.61 7.02
N GLY A 172 -17.98 10.73 7.13
CA GLY A 172 -16.63 11.11 7.54
C GLY A 172 -15.98 12.06 6.53
N LEU A 173 -16.08 11.77 5.24
CA LEU A 173 -15.55 12.63 4.17
C LEU A 173 -16.19 14.03 4.16
N LYS A 174 -17.47 14.15 4.50
CA LYS A 174 -18.13 15.46 4.64
C LYS A 174 -17.53 16.32 5.75
N ALA A 175 -16.93 15.72 6.78
CA ALA A 175 -16.29 16.48 7.86
C ALA A 175 -14.96 17.14 7.41
N PHE A 176 -14.37 16.66 6.31
CA PHE A 176 -13.14 17.21 5.72
C PHE A 176 -13.41 18.18 4.57
N HIS A 177 -14.67 18.31 4.14
CA HIS A 177 -15.09 19.41 3.30
C HIS A 177 -15.41 20.59 4.22
N SER A 178 -14.41 21.43 4.46
CA SER A 178 -14.64 22.74 5.08
C SER A 178 -15.38 23.65 4.10
N GLN A 179 -16.33 24.41 4.64
CA GLN A 179 -17.28 25.29 3.95
C GLN A 179 -16.64 26.39 3.10
#